data_AF-A0A060CME0-F1
#
_entry.id   AF-A0A060CME0-F1
#
_cell.length_a   1.000
_cell.length_b   1.000
_cell.length_c   1.000
_cell.angle_alpha   90.00
_cell.angle_beta   90.00
_cell.angle_gamma   90.00
#
_symmetry.space_group_name_H-M   'P 1'
#
loop_
_entity.id
_entity.type
_entity.pdbx_description
1 polymer ?
#
loop_
_entity_poly.entity_id
_entity_poly.type
_entity_poly.pdbx_seq_one_letter_code
_entity_poly.pdbx_strand_id
1 'polypeptide(L)'
;SIADQLDRNVTVEVIVLDSEYVGESDGTVIQANDIKINSTVAATLTDEQLIELANAFAWNKETQEHEAVKVVSHTVASVEGIYHVVFAVVSDTSNEIAVTVVVDNGQKPVLSISNPVEIAVGDVFYPMDGVVARDEEDGDLTDAIIVEWNNVDSSRAGVYTVRYSVTD
;
A
#
# COMPACT_ATOMS: atom_id res chain seq x y z
N SER A 1 -24.62 -3.60 -58.78
CA SER A 1 -23.37 -3.18 -58.12
C SER A 1 -23.25 -3.97 -56.84
N ILE A 2 -22.04 -4.33 -56.43
CA ILE A 2 -21.68 -5.16 -55.27
C ILE A 2 -21.84 -4.34 -53.96
N ALA A 3 -22.91 -3.55 -53.87
CA ALA A 3 -23.09 -2.55 -52.82
C ALA A 3 -24.27 -2.92 -51.94
N ASP A 4 -24.12 -4.03 -51.22
CA ASP A 4 -24.76 -4.23 -49.91
C ASP A 4 -24.10 -5.43 -49.22
N GLN A 5 -22.81 -5.30 -48.91
CA GLN A 5 -22.24 -6.11 -47.83
C GLN A 5 -22.43 -5.29 -46.55
N LEU A 6 -23.45 -5.62 -45.77
CA LEU A 6 -23.53 -5.17 -44.39
C LEU A 6 -22.21 -5.57 -43.72
N ASP A 7 -21.43 -4.59 -43.25
CA ASP A 7 -20.36 -4.84 -42.30
C ASP A 7 -20.99 -5.48 -41.05
N ARG A 8 -20.97 -6.82 -40.97
CA ARG A 8 -21.46 -7.57 -39.81
C ARG A 8 -20.34 -7.69 -38.76
N ASN A 9 -19.74 -6.56 -38.42
CA ASN A 9 -18.69 -6.53 -37.42
C ASN A 9 -19.33 -6.43 -36.03
N VAL A 10 -18.98 -7.36 -35.16
CA VAL A 10 -19.33 -7.33 -33.73
C VAL A 10 -18.05 -7.01 -32.98
N THR A 11 -18.12 -6.00 -32.11
CA THR A 11 -17.04 -5.66 -31.18
C THR A 11 -17.35 -6.31 -29.84
N VAL A 12 -16.36 -7.00 -29.26
CA VAL A 12 -16.43 -7.55 -27.91
C VAL A 12 -15.35 -6.85 -27.08
N GLU A 13 -15.74 -6.36 -25.90
CA GLU A 13 -14.77 -5.92 -24.90
C GLU A 13 -14.21 -7.16 -24.20
N VAL A 14 -12.89 -7.35 -24.30
CA VAL A 14 -12.19 -8.44 -23.62
C VAL A 14 -11.43 -7.84 -22.45
N ILE A 15 -11.80 -8.22 -21.23
CA ILE A 15 -11.08 -7.82 -20.03
C ILE A 15 -10.07 -8.93 -19.72
N VAL A 16 -8.80 -8.58 -19.67
CA VAL A 16 -7.72 -9.47 -19.19
C VAL A 16 -7.29 -8.95 -17.84
N LEU A 17 -7.49 -9.76 -16.80
CA LEU A 17 -7.18 -9.40 -15.42
C LEU A 17 -6.04 -10.29 -14.92
N ASP A 18 -5.03 -9.66 -14.33
CA ASP A 18 -3.96 -10.34 -13.59
C ASP A 18 -4.48 -10.54 -12.17
N SER A 19 -5.01 -11.73 -11.89
CA SER A 19 -5.61 -12.08 -10.61
C SER A 19 -4.92 -13.30 -10.02
N GLU A 20 -4.59 -13.21 -8.74
CA GLU A 20 -3.91 -14.29 -8.04
C GLU A 20 -4.86 -15.45 -7.70
N TYR A 21 -6.13 -15.13 -7.43
CA TYR A 21 -7.15 -16.12 -7.10
C TYR A 21 -8.33 -16.04 -8.06
N VAL A 22 -8.79 -17.20 -8.52
CA VAL A 22 -9.95 -17.36 -9.38
C VAL A 22 -10.81 -18.51 -8.87
N GLY A 23 -12.07 -18.23 -8.58
CA GLY A 23 -13.12 -19.20 -8.24
C GLY A 23 -14.13 -19.31 -9.37
N GLU A 24 -14.66 -20.50 -9.60
CA GLU A 24 -15.69 -20.74 -10.62
C GLU A 24 -16.75 -21.71 -10.11
N SER A 25 -18.02 -21.31 -10.25
CA SER A 25 -19.20 -22.11 -9.93
C SER A 25 -20.38 -21.62 -10.78
N ASP A 26 -21.21 -22.56 -11.26
CA ASP A 26 -22.46 -22.28 -11.99
C ASP A 26 -22.34 -21.21 -13.10
N GLY A 27 -21.22 -21.21 -13.83
CA GLY A 27 -20.99 -20.27 -14.94
C GLY A 27 -20.53 -18.89 -14.51
N THR A 28 -20.40 -18.62 -13.21
CA THR A 28 -19.87 -17.36 -12.68
C THR A 28 -18.42 -17.53 -12.26
N VAL A 29 -17.59 -16.54 -12.63
CA VAL A 29 -16.22 -16.40 -12.17
C VAL A 29 -16.17 -15.32 -11.10
N ILE A 30 -15.44 -15.58 -10.02
CA ILE A 30 -15.01 -14.56 -9.07
C ILE A 30 -13.48 -14.54 -9.02
N GLN A 31 -12.90 -13.36 -8.87
CA GLN A 31 -11.47 -13.17 -8.78
C GLN A 31 -11.11 -12.05 -7.82
N ALA A 32 -9.92 -12.13 -7.25
CA ALA A 32 -9.37 -11.13 -6.33
C ALA A 32 -7.84 -11.28 -6.22
N ASN A 33 -7.22 -10.27 -5.62
CA ASN A 33 -5.79 -10.23 -5.29
C ASN A 33 -5.59 -10.14 -3.78
N ASP A 34 -4.41 -10.56 -3.33
CA ASP A 34 -3.94 -10.27 -1.98
C ASP A 34 -3.84 -8.76 -1.73
N ILE A 35 -4.04 -8.37 -0.47
CA ILE A 35 -4.04 -6.97 -0.02
C ILE A 35 -2.83 -6.73 0.88
N LYS A 36 -2.11 -5.63 0.68
CA LYS A 36 -1.11 -5.11 1.64
C LYS A 36 -1.51 -3.70 2.09
N ILE A 37 -1.60 -3.50 3.40
CA ILE A 37 -2.03 -2.24 4.03
C ILE A 37 -1.29 -2.00 5.34
N ASN A 38 -1.36 -0.77 5.87
CA ASN A 38 -0.89 -0.45 7.22
C ASN A 38 -2.02 -0.56 8.27
N SER A 39 -1.64 -0.47 9.55
CA SER A 39 -2.58 -0.60 10.68
C SER A 39 -3.62 0.52 10.76
N THR A 40 -3.31 1.72 10.24
CA THR A 40 -4.26 2.85 10.19
C THR A 40 -5.40 2.56 9.23
N VAL A 41 -5.08 2.07 8.02
CA VAL A 41 -6.10 1.64 7.05
C VAL A 41 -6.91 0.49 7.63
N ALA A 42 -6.23 -0.51 8.24
CA ALA A 42 -6.88 -1.66 8.85
C ALA A 42 -7.87 -1.29 9.99
N ALA A 43 -7.68 -0.14 10.66
CA ALA A 43 -8.57 0.34 11.72
C ALA A 43 -9.89 0.92 11.22
N THR A 44 -9.97 1.30 9.95
CA THR A 44 -11.17 1.92 9.37
C THR A 44 -11.75 1.12 8.21
N LEU A 45 -11.22 -0.07 7.94
CA LEU A 45 -11.65 -0.92 6.83
C LEU A 45 -13.15 -1.20 6.87
N THR A 46 -13.78 -1.04 5.72
CA THR A 46 -15.14 -1.51 5.43
C THR A 46 -15.11 -2.66 4.42
N ASP A 47 -16.21 -3.39 4.31
CA ASP A 47 -16.36 -4.44 3.29
C ASP A 47 -16.19 -3.88 1.86
N GLU A 48 -16.67 -2.66 1.61
CA GLU A 48 -16.51 -1.98 0.32
C GLU A 48 -15.04 -1.70 0.01
N GLN A 49 -14.28 -1.24 0.99
CA GLN A 49 -12.84 -1.01 0.83
C GLN A 49 -12.07 -2.32 0.65
N LEU A 50 -12.47 -3.42 1.29
CA LEU A 50 -11.87 -4.73 1.07
C LEU A 50 -12.06 -5.20 -0.38
N ILE A 51 -13.27 -5.01 -0.93
CA ILE A 51 -13.58 -5.35 -2.33
C ILE A 51 -12.73 -4.50 -3.29
N GLU A 52 -12.63 -3.19 -3.04
CA GLU A 52 -11.83 -2.28 -3.86
C GLU A 52 -10.34 -2.60 -3.81
N LEU A 53 -9.77 -2.77 -2.62
CA LEU A 53 -8.34 -3.06 -2.43
C LEU A 53 -7.92 -4.39 -3.05
N ALA A 54 -8.78 -5.41 -2.98
CA ALA A 54 -8.54 -6.70 -3.62
C ALA A 54 -8.72 -6.67 -5.14
N ASN A 55 -9.26 -5.56 -5.71
CA ASN A 55 -9.80 -5.52 -7.07
C ASN A 55 -10.75 -6.71 -7.32
N ALA A 56 -11.60 -7.01 -6.33
CA ALA A 56 -12.45 -8.18 -6.38
C ALA A 56 -13.56 -7.98 -7.42
N PHE A 57 -13.72 -8.96 -8.29
CA PHE A 57 -14.57 -8.85 -9.47
C PHE A 57 -15.29 -10.17 -9.74
N ALA A 58 -16.53 -10.08 -10.22
CA ALA A 58 -17.30 -11.24 -10.64
C ALA A 58 -17.98 -11.03 -11.99
N TRP A 59 -18.00 -12.10 -12.80
CA TRP A 59 -18.59 -12.10 -14.13
C TRP A 59 -19.30 -13.40 -14.43
N ASN A 60 -20.47 -13.29 -15.02
CA ASN A 60 -21.27 -14.42 -15.45
C ASN A 60 -20.98 -14.74 -16.92
N LYS A 61 -20.46 -15.94 -17.18
CA LYS A 61 -20.10 -16.41 -18.53
C LYS A 61 -21.30 -16.56 -19.45
N GLU A 62 -22.48 -16.82 -18.90
CA GLU A 62 -23.71 -17.07 -19.66
C GLU A 62 -24.38 -15.77 -20.08
N THR A 63 -24.56 -14.84 -19.15
CA THR A 63 -25.18 -13.53 -19.43
C THR A 63 -24.20 -12.54 -20.04
N GLN A 64 -22.90 -12.78 -19.85
CA GLN A 64 -21.80 -11.86 -20.18
C GLN A 64 -21.84 -10.55 -19.37
N GLU A 65 -22.50 -10.55 -18.21
CA GLU A 65 -22.65 -9.38 -17.35
C GLU A 65 -21.79 -9.47 -16.08
N HIS A 66 -21.44 -8.31 -15.54
CA HIS A 66 -20.77 -8.23 -14.24
C HIS A 66 -21.76 -8.53 -13.13
N GLU A 67 -21.28 -9.21 -12.09
CA GLU A 67 -22.06 -9.48 -10.88
C GLU A 67 -21.43 -8.82 -9.66
N ALA A 68 -22.27 -8.55 -8.66
CA ALA A 68 -21.82 -7.93 -7.43
C ALA A 68 -21.03 -8.94 -6.58
N VAL A 69 -19.90 -8.50 -6.05
CA VAL A 69 -19.12 -9.21 -5.03
C VAL A 69 -19.49 -8.69 -3.65
N LYS A 70 -19.43 -9.56 -2.64
CA LYS A 70 -19.55 -9.19 -1.22
C LYS A 70 -18.45 -9.84 -0.39
N VAL A 71 -18.18 -9.24 0.77
CA VAL A 71 -17.43 -9.90 1.84
C VAL A 71 -18.36 -10.86 2.59
N VAL A 72 -17.93 -12.10 2.75
CA VAL A 72 -18.62 -13.11 3.57
C VAL A 72 -18.11 -13.04 5.01
N SER A 73 -16.79 -12.96 5.17
CA SER A 73 -16.14 -12.83 6.47
C SER A 73 -14.72 -12.30 6.33
N HIS A 74 -14.18 -11.72 7.39
CA HIS A 74 -12.77 -11.39 7.48
C HIS A 74 -12.24 -11.54 8.90
N THR A 75 -10.92 -11.67 9.02
CA THR A 75 -10.19 -11.73 10.31
C THR A 75 -9.30 -10.51 10.53
N VAL A 76 -9.27 -9.57 9.59
CA VAL A 76 -8.39 -8.39 9.62
C VAL A 76 -8.50 -7.63 10.94
N ALA A 77 -7.36 -7.38 11.56
CA ALA A 77 -7.23 -6.56 12.77
C ALA A 77 -6.21 -5.44 12.55
N SER A 78 -6.31 -4.37 13.35
CA SER A 78 -5.46 -3.16 13.26
C SER A 78 -4.09 -3.36 13.91
N VAL A 79 -3.52 -4.54 13.76
CA VAL A 79 -2.20 -4.93 14.28
C VAL A 79 -1.48 -5.68 13.17
N GLU A 80 -0.16 -5.53 13.10
CA GLU A 80 0.66 -6.22 12.10
C GLU A 80 0.44 -7.73 12.15
N GLY A 81 0.33 -8.33 10.97
CA GLY A 81 0.03 -9.74 10.84
C GLY A 81 -0.53 -10.11 9.47
N ILE A 82 -0.77 -11.42 9.34
CA ILE A 82 -1.35 -12.01 8.14
C ILE A 82 -2.77 -12.43 8.50
N TYR A 83 -3.72 -11.93 7.73
CA TYR A 83 -5.16 -12.16 7.92
C TYR A 83 -5.77 -12.68 6.62
N HIS A 84 -7.04 -13.02 6.69
CA HIS A 84 -7.80 -13.51 5.55
C HIS A 84 -9.15 -12.81 5.44
N VAL A 85 -9.58 -12.62 4.20
CA VAL A 85 -10.94 -12.21 3.82
C VAL A 85 -11.50 -13.23 2.85
N VAL A 86 -12.78 -13.55 3.00
CA VAL A 86 -13.53 -14.43 2.11
C VAL A 86 -14.51 -13.56 1.33
N PHE A 87 -14.39 -13.58 0.00
CA PHE A 87 -15.34 -12.96 -0.92
C PHE A 87 -16.25 -14.01 -1.53
N ALA A 88 -17.47 -13.60 -1.88
CA ALA A 88 -18.39 -14.40 -2.67
C ALA A 88 -19.17 -13.54 -3.64
N VAL A 89 -19.75 -14.19 -4.65
CA VAL A 89 -20.72 -13.52 -5.52
C VAL A 89 -22.05 -13.39 -4.79
N VAL A 90 -22.73 -12.26 -4.96
CA VAL A 90 -24.01 -12.00 -4.27
C VAL A 90 -25.12 -12.96 -4.72
N SER A 91 -25.12 -13.33 -6.01
CA SER A 91 -26.07 -14.25 -6.65
C SER A 91 -25.82 -15.73 -6.30
N ASP A 92 -24.56 -16.12 -6.16
CA ASP A 92 -24.10 -17.46 -5.80
C ASP A 92 -23.03 -17.38 -4.69
N THR A 93 -23.49 -17.57 -3.45
CA THR A 93 -22.61 -17.52 -2.28
C THR A 93 -21.79 -18.79 -2.08
N SER A 94 -21.98 -19.82 -2.91
CA SER A 94 -21.12 -21.02 -2.86
C SER A 94 -19.83 -20.83 -3.64
N ASN A 95 -19.79 -19.82 -4.52
CA ASN A 95 -18.59 -19.40 -5.23
C ASN A 95 -17.76 -18.44 -4.37
N GLU A 96 -16.93 -19.02 -3.50
CA GLU A 96 -16.09 -18.28 -2.56
C GLU A 96 -14.61 -18.31 -2.97
N ILE A 97 -13.93 -17.19 -2.70
CA ILE A 97 -12.47 -17.12 -2.72
C ILE A 97 -11.97 -16.51 -1.43
N ALA A 98 -10.86 -17.04 -0.91
CA ALA A 98 -10.16 -16.50 0.24
C ALA A 98 -8.83 -15.91 -0.22
N VAL A 99 -8.57 -14.66 0.15
CA VAL A 99 -7.29 -13.99 -0.12
C VAL A 99 -6.62 -13.58 1.19
N THR A 100 -5.34 -13.28 1.12
CA THR A 100 -4.54 -12.83 2.25
C THR A 100 -4.54 -11.30 2.34
N VAL A 101 -4.61 -10.80 3.58
CA VAL A 101 -4.41 -9.39 3.92
C VAL A 101 -3.19 -9.29 4.82
N VAL A 102 -2.14 -8.63 4.36
CA VAL A 102 -0.94 -8.32 5.14
C VAL A 102 -1.11 -6.92 5.73
N VAL A 103 -1.16 -6.84 7.06
CA VAL A 103 -1.07 -5.58 7.79
C VAL A 103 0.40 -5.40 8.21
N ASP A 104 1.02 -4.34 7.71
CA ASP A 104 2.45 -4.05 7.88
C ASP A 104 2.64 -2.53 7.90
N ASN A 105 3.28 -1.99 8.93
CA ASN A 105 3.54 -0.54 9.01
C ASN A 105 4.90 -0.15 8.42
N GLY A 106 5.66 -1.11 7.88
CA GLY A 106 7.03 -0.86 7.42
C GLY A 106 8.01 -0.70 8.58
N GLN A 107 9.28 -0.44 8.27
CA GLN A 107 10.28 -0.06 9.25
C GLN A 107 10.20 1.44 9.55
N LYS A 108 10.83 1.84 10.66
CA LYS A 108 11.04 3.26 10.93
C LYS A 108 12.36 3.69 10.31
N PRO A 109 12.44 4.92 9.77
CA PRO A 109 13.69 5.43 9.26
C PRO A 109 14.78 5.48 10.34
N VAL A 110 16.00 5.14 9.96
CA VAL A 110 17.19 5.19 10.80
C VAL A 110 17.96 6.48 10.51
N LEU A 111 18.00 7.37 11.51
CA LEU A 111 18.88 8.54 11.53
C LEU A 111 20.30 8.13 11.94
N SER A 112 21.30 8.54 11.16
CA SER A 112 22.71 8.30 11.43
C SER A 112 23.52 9.59 11.28
N ILE A 113 24.54 9.75 12.12
CA ILE A 113 25.45 10.90 12.10
C ILE A 113 26.88 10.37 11.94
N SER A 114 27.58 10.81 10.89
CA SER A 114 28.84 10.20 10.45
C SER A 114 30.11 10.86 11.00
N ASN A 115 29.99 11.82 11.92
CA ASN A 115 31.12 12.58 12.46
C ASN A 115 31.14 12.58 13.99
N PRO A 116 32.32 12.67 14.63
CA PRO A 116 32.37 13.28 15.95
C PRO A 116 31.94 14.75 15.81
N VAL A 117 30.93 15.18 16.58
CA VAL A 117 30.44 16.58 16.60
C VAL A 117 31.28 17.40 17.60
N GLU A 118 32.61 17.29 17.51
CA GLU A 118 33.55 18.14 18.25
C GLU A 118 34.11 19.18 17.28
N ILE A 119 33.87 20.46 17.59
CA ILE A 119 34.37 21.60 16.80
C ILE A 119 35.15 22.55 17.70
N ALA A 120 36.10 23.30 17.13
CA ALA A 120 36.84 24.31 17.89
C ALA A 120 35.98 25.57 18.09
N VAL A 121 36.31 26.35 19.13
CA VAL A 121 35.67 27.65 19.34
C VAL A 121 35.96 28.56 18.15
N GLY A 122 34.91 29.09 17.54
CA GLY A 122 34.94 29.93 16.35
C GLY A 122 34.73 29.18 15.03
N ASP A 123 34.69 27.84 15.04
CA ASP A 123 34.38 27.07 13.83
C ASP A 123 32.93 27.28 13.39
N VAL A 124 32.70 27.15 12.08
CA VAL A 124 31.35 27.16 11.53
C VAL A 124 30.71 25.80 11.79
N PHE A 125 29.50 25.82 12.34
CA PHE A 125 28.70 24.62 12.56
C PHE A 125 27.57 24.54 11.53
N TYR A 126 27.52 23.44 10.77
CA TYR A 126 26.44 23.13 9.84
C TYR A 126 25.62 21.96 10.40
N PRO A 127 24.35 22.19 10.79
CA PRO A 127 23.56 21.16 11.47
C PRO A 127 23.31 19.89 10.65
N MET A 128 23.41 19.93 9.33
CA MET A 128 23.16 18.77 8.46
C MET A 128 24.44 18.03 8.04
N ASP A 129 25.62 18.52 8.43
CA ASP A 129 26.88 17.91 8.00
C ASP A 129 27.03 16.48 8.54
N GLY A 130 26.99 15.51 7.62
CA GLY A 130 27.14 14.09 7.94
C GLY A 130 25.90 13.45 8.57
N VAL A 131 24.75 14.15 8.62
CA VAL A 131 23.46 13.59 9.05
C VAL A 131 22.78 12.96 7.84
N VAL A 132 22.40 11.69 7.97
CA VAL A 132 21.68 10.93 6.93
C VAL A 132 20.52 10.18 7.57
N ALA A 133 19.47 9.92 6.77
CA ALA A 133 18.35 9.09 7.16
C ALA A 133 18.13 8.03 6.09
N ARG A 134 17.95 6.78 6.51
CA ARG A 134 17.63 5.69 5.59
C ARG A 134 16.48 4.86 6.12
N ASP A 135 15.60 4.49 5.22
CA ASP A 135 14.53 3.55 5.45
C ASP A 135 14.74 2.30 4.58
N GLU A 136 14.24 1.14 5.04
CA GLU A 136 14.40 -0.13 4.33
C GLU A 136 13.50 -0.18 3.09
N GLU A 137 12.30 0.38 3.19
CA GLU A 137 11.29 0.39 2.13
C GLU A 137 11.46 1.61 1.20
N ASP A 138 11.70 2.80 1.75
CA ASP A 138 11.71 4.07 0.99
C ASP A 138 13.11 4.55 0.59
N GLY A 139 14.16 3.91 1.13
CA GLY A 139 15.54 4.18 0.76
C GLY A 139 16.12 5.42 1.43
N ASP A 140 16.69 6.36 0.67
CA ASP A 140 17.36 7.54 1.24
C ASP A 140 16.37 8.67 1.55
N LEU A 141 16.19 8.95 2.84
CA LEU A 141 15.30 9.99 3.36
C LEU A 141 16.06 11.21 3.90
N THR A 142 17.33 11.39 3.53
CA THR A 142 18.18 12.48 4.07
C THR A 142 17.57 13.86 3.83
N ASP A 143 16.87 14.05 2.70
CA ASP A 143 16.20 15.31 2.36
C ASP A 143 14.90 15.55 3.17
N ALA A 144 14.36 14.52 3.82
CA ALA A 144 13.19 14.60 4.68
C ALA A 144 13.53 14.91 6.15
N ILE A 145 14.83 15.03 6.49
CA ILE A 145 15.27 15.34 7.85
C ILE A 145 14.91 16.77 8.23
N ILE A 146 14.34 16.94 9.41
CA ILE A 146 13.98 18.23 10.00
C ILE A 146 14.86 18.48 11.22
N VAL A 147 15.44 19.68 11.30
CA VAL A 147 16.12 20.18 12.51
C VAL A 147 15.06 20.78 13.44
N GLU A 148 14.55 19.95 14.34
CA GLU A 148 13.52 20.33 15.34
C GLU A 148 14.00 21.41 16.30
N TRP A 149 15.28 21.36 16.67
CA TRP A 149 15.85 22.27 17.66
C TRP A 149 17.36 22.31 17.56
N ASN A 150 17.95 23.50 17.71
CA ASN A 150 19.38 23.72 17.67
C ASN A 150 19.76 24.90 18.57
N ASN A 151 20.62 24.67 19.57
CA ASN A 151 21.13 25.74 20.44
C ASN A 151 22.65 25.96 20.34
N VAL A 152 23.30 25.40 19.32
CA VAL A 152 24.76 25.47 19.17
C VAL A 152 25.21 26.92 19.05
N ASP A 153 26.12 27.31 19.95
CA ASP A 153 26.83 28.59 19.92
C ASP A 153 28.33 28.32 19.85
N SER A 154 28.88 28.30 18.64
CA SER A 154 30.29 27.98 18.41
C SER A 154 31.26 29.06 18.88
N SER A 155 30.78 30.22 19.36
CA SER A 155 31.64 31.28 19.92
C SER A 155 32.08 31.01 21.36
N ARG A 156 31.50 30.01 22.03
CA ARG A 156 31.76 29.68 23.43
C ARG A 156 31.97 28.18 23.59
N ALA A 157 32.98 27.80 24.40
CA ALA A 157 33.17 26.40 24.77
C ALA A 157 31.99 25.94 25.64
N GLY A 158 31.42 24.79 25.32
CA GLY A 158 30.27 24.23 26.04
C GLY A 158 29.73 22.98 25.36
N VAL A 159 28.78 22.33 26.04
CA VAL A 159 28.00 21.24 25.45
C VAL A 159 26.69 21.83 24.95
N TYR A 160 26.43 21.60 23.67
CA TYR A 160 25.24 22.04 22.96
C TYR A 160 24.53 20.82 22.38
N THR A 161 23.27 20.98 22.03
CA THR A 161 22.43 19.90 21.53
C THR A 161 21.77 20.32 20.23
N VAL A 162 21.60 19.36 19.33
CA VAL A 162 20.73 19.47 18.16
C VAL A 162 19.77 18.29 18.19
N ARG A 163 18.51 18.53 17.87
CA ARG A 163 17.49 17.50 17.76
C ARG A 163 17.01 17.43 16.32
N TYR A 164 17.00 16.23 15.77
CA TYR A 164 16.52 15.92 14.42
C TYR A 164 15.27 15.04 14.51
N SER A 165 14.44 15.13 13.49
CA SER A 165 13.34 14.20 13.22
C SER A 165 13.35 13.84 11.74
N VAL A 166 12.77 12.70 11.41
CA VAL A 166 12.45 12.26 10.05
C VAL A 166 11.21 11.39 10.16
N THR A 167 10.34 11.48 9.16
CA THR A 167 9.10 10.71 9.08
C THR A 167 9.01 10.12 7.69
N ASP A 168 8.53 8.89 7.61
CA ASP A 168 7.97 8.27 6.40
C ASP A 168 6.43 8.33 6.47
#